data_AF-A0A562NNQ4-F1
#
_entry.id   AF-A0A562NNQ4-F1
#
_cell.length_a   1.000
_cell.length_b   1.000
_cell.length_c   1.000
_cell.angle_alpha   90.00
_cell.angle_beta   90.00
_cell.angle_gamma   90.00
#
_symmetry.space_group_name_H-M   'P 1'
#
loop_
_entity.id
_entity.type
_entity.pdbx_description
1 polymer ?
#
loop_
_entity_poly.entity_id
_entity_poly.type
_entity_poly.pdbx_seq_one_letter_code
_entity_poly.pdbx_strand_id
1 'polypeptide(L)'
;MTQPAASAPFAEHPSGRAQPQPRSEFEARLRQIGAERYHDLHPFHARLHGGQCSPDEVRAWVINRWQYQSRIPMKDAAFLSRVEDPQLRRIWRSRIEDHDGGVDEGGGIRRWLALAQAVGLDPDYVASGKGVMAATRFAVDAYVRFVRDMPLLDAVAASLTEMFAPKIHAQRIEGLLQHYDFADDTSLSYFKRRLSEAPKDVAFGLNYVLDHADTLEKQDAAAAALSFKTDVLWAQLDALWNGYVEGNTPPGAWRPGEGMARAQAGA
;
A
#
# COMPACT_ATOMS: atom_id res chain seq x y z
N MET A 1 46.36 -38.25 45.52
CA MET A 1 46.80 -37.76 44.20
C MET A 1 45.62 -37.90 43.25
N THR A 2 44.93 -36.80 42.98
CA THR A 2 43.74 -36.75 42.12
C THR A 2 44.02 -35.70 41.07
N GLN A 3 44.09 -36.11 39.80
CA GLN A 3 44.32 -35.22 38.66
C GLN A 3 43.15 -34.23 38.48
N PRO A 4 43.40 -32.98 38.05
CA PRO A 4 42.32 -32.10 37.62
C PRO A 4 41.87 -32.52 36.21
N ALA A 5 40.54 -32.59 36.03
CA ALA A 5 39.91 -32.87 34.75
C ALA A 5 40.24 -31.78 33.73
N ALA A 6 40.67 -32.18 32.53
CA ALA A 6 40.88 -31.29 31.40
C ALA A 6 39.55 -30.66 30.96
N SER A 7 39.51 -29.33 30.89
CA SER A 7 38.42 -28.58 30.30
C SER A 7 38.33 -28.87 28.80
N ALA A 8 37.15 -29.30 28.35
CA ALA A 8 36.85 -29.47 26.93
C ALA A 8 36.94 -28.13 26.19
N PRO A 9 37.43 -28.09 24.94
CA PRO A 9 37.50 -26.87 24.16
C PRO A 9 36.08 -26.39 23.85
N PHE A 10 35.88 -25.07 23.96
CA PHE A 10 34.66 -24.41 23.46
C PHE A 10 34.48 -24.77 21.99
N ALA A 11 33.34 -25.37 21.65
CA ALA A 11 32.98 -25.62 20.27
C ALA A 11 32.90 -24.27 19.53
N GLU A 12 33.79 -24.07 18.56
CA GLU A 12 33.69 -22.97 17.61
C GLU A 12 32.33 -23.04 16.93
N HIS A 13 31.53 -21.98 17.08
CA HIS A 13 30.34 -21.80 16.26
C HIS A 13 30.80 -21.58 14.82
N PRO A 14 30.25 -22.30 13.82
CA PRO A 14 30.61 -22.06 12.45
C PRO A 14 30.10 -20.67 12.06
N SER A 15 30.99 -19.69 12.05
CA SER A 15 30.82 -18.37 11.45
C SER A 15 30.88 -18.48 9.92
N GLY A 16 30.07 -19.36 9.34
CA GLY A 16 29.82 -19.38 7.90
C GLY A 16 28.82 -18.28 7.59
N ARG A 17 29.24 -17.21 6.92
CA ARG A 17 28.30 -16.26 6.32
C ARG A 17 27.39 -17.05 5.38
N ALA A 18 26.11 -17.14 5.73
CA ALA A 18 25.14 -17.85 4.91
C ALA A 18 25.09 -17.21 3.51
N GLN A 19 25.10 -18.04 2.47
CA GLN A 19 25.15 -17.58 1.09
C GLN A 19 23.81 -16.96 0.67
N PRO A 20 23.80 -15.95 -0.22
CA PRO A 20 22.56 -15.42 -0.78
C PRO A 20 21.78 -16.55 -1.49
N GLN A 21 20.46 -16.51 -1.36
CA GLN A 21 19.58 -17.40 -2.10
C GLN A 21 19.72 -17.15 -3.62
N PRO A 22 19.61 -18.19 -4.47
CA PRO A 22 19.50 -18.01 -5.91
C PRO A 22 18.34 -17.07 -6.27
N ARG A 23 18.49 -16.30 -7.35
CA ARG A 23 17.51 -15.30 -7.81
C ARG A 23 16.06 -15.83 -7.81
N SER A 24 15.85 -17.03 -8.36
CA SER A 24 14.52 -17.65 -8.45
C SER A 24 13.92 -18.01 -7.09
N GLU A 25 14.75 -18.45 -6.14
CA GLU A 25 14.31 -18.76 -4.78
C GLU A 25 13.97 -17.48 -4.00
N PHE A 26 14.79 -16.44 -4.18
CA PHE A 26 14.51 -15.15 -3.55
C PHE A 26 13.23 -14.50 -4.13
N GLU A 27 13.02 -14.57 -5.45
CA GLU A 27 11.76 -14.14 -6.06
C GLU A 27 10.56 -14.93 -5.51
N ALA A 28 10.67 -16.25 -5.40
CA ALA A 28 9.62 -17.09 -4.83
C ALA A 28 9.30 -16.69 -3.39
N ARG A 29 10.31 -16.39 -2.57
CA ARG A 29 10.14 -15.88 -1.20
C ARG A 29 9.38 -14.55 -1.17
N LEU A 30 9.73 -13.60 -2.04
CA LEU A 30 9.01 -12.32 -2.13
C LEU A 30 7.54 -12.52 -2.54
N ARG A 31 7.26 -13.45 -3.45
CA ARG A 31 5.88 -13.78 -3.86
C ARG A 31 5.09 -14.45 -2.74
N GLN A 32 5.74 -15.32 -1.96
CA GLN A 32 5.12 -15.99 -0.81
C GLN A 32 4.63 -14.99 0.25
N ILE A 33 5.41 -13.94 0.52
CA ILE A 33 4.99 -12.86 1.44
C ILE A 33 3.66 -12.25 1.00
N GLY A 34 3.47 -12.00 -0.30
CA GLY A 34 2.21 -11.51 -0.82
C GLY A 34 1.07 -12.51 -0.65
N ALA A 35 1.32 -13.78 -0.96
CA ALA A 35 0.32 -14.84 -0.85
C ALA A 35 -0.19 -15.05 0.59
N GLU A 36 0.62 -14.73 1.60
CA GLU A 36 0.28 -14.92 3.02
C GLU A 36 -0.19 -13.65 3.72
N ARG A 37 0.24 -12.47 3.26
CA ARG A 37 0.12 -11.22 4.04
C ARG A 37 -0.53 -10.08 3.29
N TYR A 38 -0.84 -10.23 2.00
CA TYR A 38 -1.45 -9.14 1.27
C TYR A 38 -2.89 -8.89 1.73
N HIS A 39 -3.31 -7.63 1.63
CA HIS A 39 -4.52 -7.16 2.31
C HIS A 39 -5.85 -7.65 1.68
N ASP A 40 -5.80 -8.39 0.58
CA ASP A 40 -6.97 -9.11 0.06
C ASP A 40 -7.49 -10.16 1.03
N LEU A 41 -6.60 -10.74 1.82
CA LEU A 41 -6.93 -11.73 2.83
C LEU A 41 -7.62 -11.13 4.05
N HIS A 42 -7.63 -9.81 4.19
CA HIS A 42 -8.25 -9.15 5.32
C HIS A 42 -9.79 -9.23 5.24
N PRO A 43 -10.51 -9.58 6.33
CA PRO A 43 -11.98 -9.73 6.32
C PRO A 43 -12.75 -8.50 5.80
N PHE A 44 -12.29 -7.28 6.13
CA PHE A 44 -12.86 -6.04 5.57
C PHE A 44 -12.80 -6.00 4.03
N HIS A 45 -11.72 -6.49 3.41
CA HIS A 45 -11.59 -6.52 1.95
C HIS A 45 -12.63 -7.48 1.34
N ALA A 46 -12.80 -8.66 1.94
CA ALA A 46 -13.82 -9.61 1.52
C ALA A 46 -15.24 -9.03 1.67
N ARG A 47 -15.53 -8.34 2.78
CA ARG A 47 -16.82 -7.64 2.97
C ARG A 47 -17.07 -6.58 1.91
N LEU A 48 -16.09 -5.72 1.67
CA LEU A 48 -16.20 -4.62 0.71
C LEU A 48 -16.47 -5.15 -0.70
N HIS A 49 -15.71 -6.14 -1.16
CA HIS A 49 -15.85 -6.64 -2.53
C HIS A 49 -16.96 -7.68 -2.70
N GLY A 50 -17.42 -8.29 -1.61
CA GLY A 50 -18.60 -9.17 -1.59
C GLY A 50 -19.92 -8.46 -1.34
N GLY A 51 -19.96 -7.12 -1.33
CA GLY A 51 -21.20 -6.35 -1.18
C GLY A 51 -21.79 -6.30 0.23
N GLN A 52 -20.99 -6.62 1.24
CA GLN A 52 -21.45 -6.75 2.63
C GLN A 52 -21.20 -5.48 3.47
N CYS A 53 -20.45 -4.51 2.94
CA CYS A 53 -20.33 -3.20 3.57
C CYS A 53 -21.58 -2.35 3.31
N SER A 54 -22.10 -1.74 4.36
CA SER A 54 -23.06 -0.63 4.31
C SER A 54 -22.47 0.60 3.59
N PRO A 55 -23.33 1.54 3.13
CA PRO A 55 -22.87 2.78 2.51
C PRO A 55 -21.87 3.57 3.38
N ASP A 56 -22.05 3.59 4.70
CA ASP A 56 -21.15 4.32 5.60
C ASP A 56 -19.81 3.61 5.82
N GLU A 57 -19.78 2.27 5.86
CA GLU A 57 -18.51 1.51 5.85
C GLU A 57 -17.71 1.78 4.55
N VAL A 58 -18.39 1.88 3.40
CA VAL A 58 -17.75 2.22 2.12
C VAL A 58 -17.20 3.66 2.15
N ARG A 59 -17.97 4.65 2.62
CA ARG A 59 -17.52 6.04 2.77
C ARG A 59 -16.31 6.17 3.69
N ALA A 60 -16.35 5.49 4.83
CA ALA A 60 -15.24 5.43 5.77
C ALA A 60 -13.96 4.89 5.11
N TRP A 61 -14.10 3.84 4.30
CA TRP A 61 -12.99 3.31 3.51
C TRP A 61 -12.47 4.32 2.49
N VAL A 62 -13.34 5.01 1.74
CA VAL A 62 -12.93 6.04 0.76
C VAL A 62 -12.15 7.18 1.45
N ILE A 63 -12.63 7.67 2.59
CA ILE A 63 -11.98 8.73 3.38
C ILE A 63 -10.61 8.26 3.89
N ASN A 64 -10.53 7.06 4.46
CA ASN A 64 -9.26 6.58 5.02
C ASN A 64 -8.25 6.25 3.93
N ARG A 65 -8.68 5.65 2.82
CA ARG A 65 -7.78 5.34 1.72
C ARG A 65 -7.33 6.57 0.94
N TRP A 66 -8.05 7.69 1.00
CA TRP A 66 -7.54 8.97 0.51
C TRP A 66 -6.19 9.35 1.16
N GLN A 67 -6.01 9.11 2.47
CA GLN A 67 -4.71 9.36 3.13
C GLN A 67 -3.61 8.52 2.47
N TYR A 68 -3.85 7.25 2.14
CA TYR A 68 -2.86 6.45 1.42
C TYR A 68 -2.60 7.02 0.02
N GLN A 69 -3.67 7.31 -0.74
CA GLN A 69 -3.57 7.78 -2.12
C GLN A 69 -2.84 9.12 -2.26
N SER A 70 -3.18 10.10 -1.43
CA SER A 70 -2.55 11.43 -1.42
C SER A 70 -1.09 11.44 -0.96
N ARG A 71 -0.61 10.34 -0.36
CA ARG A 71 0.77 10.21 0.14
C ARG A 71 1.67 9.38 -0.77
N ILE A 72 1.14 8.67 -1.76
CA ILE A 72 1.96 7.97 -2.74
C ILE A 72 2.91 8.92 -3.49
N PRO A 73 2.46 10.02 -4.12
CA PRO A 73 3.40 10.93 -4.81
C PRO A 73 4.39 11.59 -3.85
N MET A 74 4.01 11.84 -2.59
CA MET A 74 4.93 12.35 -1.56
C MET A 74 6.01 11.32 -1.20
N LYS A 75 5.63 10.05 -1.05
CA LYS A 75 6.55 8.93 -0.85
C LYS A 75 7.49 8.78 -2.05
N ASP A 76 6.97 8.87 -3.27
CA ASP A 76 7.78 8.77 -4.49
C ASP A 76 8.72 9.97 -4.69
N ALA A 77 8.31 11.17 -4.29
CA ALA A 77 9.18 12.35 -4.28
C ALA A 77 10.31 12.21 -3.23
N ALA A 78 10.00 11.69 -2.04
CA ALA A 78 11.00 11.40 -1.02
C ALA A 78 12.03 10.37 -1.51
N PHE A 79 11.59 9.32 -2.21
CA PHE A 79 12.49 8.39 -2.88
C PHE A 79 13.38 9.09 -3.91
N LEU A 80 12.78 9.84 -4.85
CA LEU A 80 13.49 10.55 -5.91
C LEU A 80 14.55 11.52 -5.39
N SER A 81 14.32 12.17 -4.25
CA SER A 81 15.27 13.10 -3.63
C SER A 81 16.62 12.47 -3.26
N ARG A 82 16.67 11.13 -3.18
CA ARG A 82 17.85 10.35 -2.80
C ARG A 82 18.48 9.58 -3.97
N VAL A 83 17.86 9.62 -5.15
CA VAL A 83 18.33 8.87 -6.32
C VAL A 83 19.31 9.73 -7.10
N GLU A 84 20.58 9.32 -7.14
CA GLU A 84 21.62 10.00 -7.93
C GLU A 84 21.59 9.62 -9.41
N ASP A 85 21.18 8.40 -9.75
CA ASP A 85 21.07 7.92 -11.13
C ASP A 85 19.92 8.62 -11.89
N PRO A 86 20.21 9.41 -12.94
CA PRO A 86 19.19 10.05 -13.77
C PRO A 86 18.26 9.06 -14.47
N GLN A 87 18.72 7.85 -14.82
CA GLN A 87 17.88 6.84 -15.47
C GLN A 87 16.80 6.32 -14.51
N LEU A 88 17.18 5.93 -13.29
CA LEU A 88 16.23 5.57 -12.23
C LEU A 88 15.25 6.72 -11.95
N ARG A 89 15.70 7.99 -11.91
CA ARG A 89 14.77 9.12 -11.75
C ARG A 89 13.76 9.26 -12.89
N ARG A 90 14.18 9.07 -14.15
CA ARG A 90 13.27 9.14 -15.32
C ARG A 90 12.22 8.04 -15.30
N ILE A 91 12.58 6.85 -14.81
CA ILE A 91 11.65 5.73 -14.67
C ILE A 91 10.69 6.01 -13.51
N TRP A 92 11.20 6.42 -12.35
CA TRP A 92 10.40 6.52 -11.14
C TRP A 92 9.44 7.72 -11.12
N ARG A 93 9.76 8.82 -11.83
CA ARG A 93 8.91 10.02 -11.86
C ARG A 93 7.53 9.78 -12.48
N SER A 94 7.37 8.79 -13.36
CA SER A 94 6.06 8.48 -13.95
C SER A 94 5.02 8.13 -12.88
N ARG A 95 5.45 7.55 -11.75
CA ARG A 95 4.57 7.25 -10.61
C ARG A 95 3.93 8.50 -10.01
N ILE A 96 4.66 9.61 -9.97
CA ILE A 96 4.15 10.91 -9.52
C ILE A 96 3.21 11.48 -10.59
N GLU A 97 3.64 11.46 -11.85
CA GLU A 97 2.84 11.92 -13.00
C GLU A 97 1.49 11.16 -13.08
N ASP A 98 1.46 9.86 -12.80
CA ASP A 98 0.22 9.06 -12.79
C ASP A 98 -0.74 9.46 -11.65
N HIS A 99 -0.20 9.82 -10.48
CA HIS A 99 -1.00 10.18 -9.30
C HIS A 99 -1.47 11.63 -9.33
N ASP A 100 -0.57 12.57 -9.65
CA ASP A 100 -0.87 14.00 -9.67
C ASP A 100 -1.56 14.40 -10.98
N GLY A 101 -1.11 13.83 -12.11
CA GLY A 101 -1.52 14.18 -13.46
C GLY A 101 -1.09 15.58 -13.88
N GLY A 102 -1.48 16.01 -15.08
CA GLY A 102 -1.34 17.39 -15.49
C GLY A 102 -2.35 18.31 -14.81
N VAL A 103 -2.14 19.61 -14.98
CA VAL A 103 -2.91 20.68 -14.32
C VAL A 103 -4.40 20.54 -14.61
N ASP A 104 -4.75 20.32 -15.87
CA ASP A 104 -6.14 20.38 -16.35
C ASP A 104 -6.85 19.03 -16.29
N GLU A 105 -6.16 17.93 -16.60
CA GLU A 105 -6.72 16.57 -16.62
C GLU A 105 -6.68 15.88 -15.25
N GLY A 106 -5.62 16.13 -14.47
CA GLY A 106 -5.39 15.51 -13.16
C GLY A 106 -5.09 14.02 -13.23
N GLY A 107 -4.60 13.47 -12.11
CA GLY A 107 -4.16 12.09 -12.01
C GLY A 107 -5.07 11.20 -11.19
N GLY A 108 -4.50 10.12 -10.66
CA GLY A 108 -5.15 9.19 -9.74
C GLY A 108 -5.79 9.86 -8.53
N ILE A 109 -5.21 10.95 -8.02
CA ILE A 109 -5.77 11.75 -6.92
C ILE A 109 -7.14 12.31 -7.30
N ARG A 110 -7.27 12.93 -8.48
CA ARG A 110 -8.56 13.49 -8.95
C ARG A 110 -9.58 12.39 -9.20
N ARG A 111 -9.15 11.26 -9.78
CA ARG A 111 -10.02 10.08 -9.95
C ARG A 111 -10.53 9.53 -8.60
N TRP A 112 -9.71 9.59 -7.55
CA TRP A 112 -10.15 9.20 -6.20
C TRP A 112 -11.19 10.16 -5.62
N LEU A 113 -11.05 11.46 -5.86
CA LEU A 113 -12.04 12.45 -5.43
C LEU A 113 -13.37 12.30 -6.19
N ALA A 114 -13.34 11.89 -7.46
CA ALA A 114 -14.55 11.52 -8.20
C ALA A 114 -15.25 10.29 -7.57
N LEU A 115 -14.49 9.29 -7.11
CA LEU A 115 -15.04 8.17 -6.33
C LEU A 115 -15.66 8.65 -5.00
N ALA A 116 -15.03 9.60 -4.31
CA ALA A 116 -15.61 10.21 -3.11
C ALA A 116 -16.97 10.86 -3.39
N GLN A 117 -17.08 11.62 -4.49
CA GLN A 117 -18.34 12.21 -4.90
C GLN A 117 -19.41 11.15 -5.21
N ALA A 118 -19.03 10.08 -5.91
CA ALA A 118 -19.94 9.00 -6.26
C ALA A 118 -20.54 8.31 -5.02
N VAL A 119 -19.76 8.14 -3.94
CA VAL A 119 -20.27 7.61 -2.67
C VAL A 119 -21.02 8.65 -1.83
N GLY A 120 -21.21 9.87 -2.35
CA GLY A 120 -21.97 10.96 -1.72
C GLY A 120 -21.18 11.87 -0.78
N LEU A 121 -19.85 11.78 -0.77
CA LEU A 121 -18.99 12.65 0.02
C LEU A 121 -18.68 13.95 -0.73
N ASP A 122 -18.47 15.03 0.01
CA ASP A 122 -17.91 16.28 -0.51
C ASP A 122 -16.42 16.06 -0.84
N PRO A 123 -16.00 16.21 -2.11
CA PRO A 123 -14.60 16.07 -2.50
C PRO A 123 -13.65 16.96 -1.70
N ASP A 124 -14.06 18.17 -1.33
CA ASP A 124 -13.20 19.10 -0.57
C ASP A 124 -13.03 18.64 0.88
N TYR A 125 -14.06 18.03 1.47
CA TYR A 125 -13.96 17.40 2.78
C TYR A 125 -12.95 16.25 2.76
N VAL A 126 -13.06 15.35 1.78
CA VAL A 126 -12.11 14.24 1.62
C VAL A 126 -10.70 14.78 1.37
N ALA A 127 -10.54 15.74 0.47
CA ALA A 127 -9.25 16.35 0.13
C ALA A 127 -8.57 17.00 1.35
N SER A 128 -9.35 17.60 2.26
CA SER A 128 -8.82 18.18 3.50
C SER A 128 -8.18 17.15 4.44
N GLY A 129 -8.48 15.86 4.25
CA GLY A 129 -8.06 14.78 5.12
C GLY A 129 -8.74 14.80 6.50
N LYS A 130 -9.73 15.66 6.76
CA LYS A 130 -10.54 15.58 7.98
C LYS A 130 -11.26 14.22 8.06
N GLY A 131 -11.42 13.69 9.27
CA GLY A 131 -12.07 12.39 9.49
C GLY A 131 -11.22 11.15 9.18
N VAL A 132 -10.02 11.29 8.62
CA VAL A 132 -9.06 10.17 8.49
C VAL A 132 -8.63 9.73 9.90
N MET A 133 -8.74 8.42 10.17
CA MET A 133 -8.37 7.84 11.46
C MET A 133 -6.89 8.00 11.78
N ALA A 134 -6.55 8.22 13.05
CA ALA A 134 -5.18 8.35 13.50
C ALA A 134 -4.32 7.12 13.14
N ALA A 135 -4.86 5.91 13.33
CA ALA A 135 -4.19 4.66 12.94
C ALA A 135 -3.84 4.63 11.44
N THR A 136 -4.79 5.02 10.57
CA THR A 136 -4.54 5.16 9.12
C THR A 136 -3.42 6.16 8.85
N ARG A 137 -3.45 7.34 9.48
CA ARG A 137 -2.39 8.35 9.30
C ARG A 137 -1.03 7.80 9.71
N PHE A 138 -0.94 7.18 10.88
CA PHE A 138 0.32 6.64 11.39
C PHE A 138 0.89 5.53 10.50
N ALA A 139 0.05 4.60 10.04
CA ALA A 139 0.47 3.54 9.13
C ALA A 139 0.97 4.11 7.79
N VAL A 140 0.24 5.06 7.20
CA VAL A 140 0.63 5.68 5.92
C VAL A 140 1.89 6.54 6.07
N ASP A 141 1.97 7.37 7.11
CA ASP A 141 3.13 8.23 7.36
C ASP A 141 4.38 7.39 7.67
N ALA A 142 4.23 6.23 8.31
CA ALA A 142 5.32 5.28 8.49
C ALA A 142 5.87 4.81 7.14
N TYR A 143 5.02 4.58 6.13
CA TYR A 143 5.50 4.21 4.79
C TYR A 143 6.28 5.34 4.11
N VAL A 144 5.79 6.59 4.20
CA VAL A 144 6.51 7.76 3.66
C VAL A 144 7.88 7.89 4.32
N ARG A 145 7.94 7.78 5.66
CA ARG A 145 9.21 7.88 6.42
C ARG A 145 10.14 6.71 6.14
N PHE A 146 9.63 5.49 6.05
CA PHE A 146 10.42 4.31 5.70
C PHE A 146 11.14 4.51 4.37
N VAL A 147 10.43 4.96 3.34
CA VAL A 147 11.01 5.22 2.02
C VAL A 147 11.99 6.40 2.04
N ARG A 148 11.72 7.42 2.87
CA ARG A 148 12.61 8.56 3.06
C ARG A 148 13.91 8.17 3.76
N ASP A 149 13.89 7.23 4.71
CA ASP A 149 14.98 7.02 5.66
C ASP A 149 15.77 5.71 5.44
N MET A 150 15.14 4.64 4.97
CA MET A 150 15.74 3.30 4.82
C MET A 150 16.62 3.18 3.56
N PRO A 151 17.56 2.23 3.46
CA PRO A 151 18.36 2.02 2.23
C PRO A 151 17.52 1.99 0.94
N LEU A 152 18.09 2.44 -0.19
CA LEU A 152 17.34 2.53 -1.46
C LEU A 152 16.75 1.18 -1.88
N LEU A 153 17.49 0.08 -1.68
CA LEU A 153 17.02 -1.27 -1.93
C LEU A 153 15.72 -1.58 -1.17
N ASP A 154 15.70 -1.32 0.14
CA ASP A 154 14.56 -1.53 1.02
C ASP A 154 13.36 -0.67 0.59
N ALA A 155 13.61 0.58 0.19
CA ALA A 155 12.57 1.49 -0.30
C ALA A 155 11.93 0.99 -1.60
N VAL A 156 12.72 0.45 -2.54
CA VAL A 156 12.19 -0.22 -3.75
C VAL A 156 11.46 -1.51 -3.39
N ALA A 157 12.00 -2.33 -2.48
CA ALA A 157 11.36 -3.57 -2.04
C ALA A 157 9.98 -3.31 -1.40
N ALA A 158 9.83 -2.23 -0.63
CA ALA A 158 8.56 -1.80 -0.05
C ALA A 158 7.52 -1.31 -1.09
N SER A 159 7.86 -1.13 -2.37
CA SER A 159 6.88 -0.89 -3.44
C SER A 159 6.36 -2.19 -4.07
N LEU A 160 7.03 -3.33 -3.87
CA LEU A 160 6.74 -4.58 -4.58
C LEU A 160 5.39 -5.22 -4.23
N THR A 161 4.64 -4.70 -3.25
CA THR A 161 3.23 -5.09 -3.06
C THR A 161 2.38 -4.91 -4.32
N GLU A 162 2.82 -4.05 -5.25
CA GLU A 162 2.17 -3.90 -6.57
C GLU A 162 2.18 -5.19 -7.41
N MET A 163 3.08 -6.15 -7.15
CA MET A 163 3.06 -7.48 -7.77
C MET A 163 1.74 -8.21 -7.58
N PHE A 164 1.04 -7.91 -6.48
CA PHE A 164 -0.19 -8.60 -6.06
C PHE A 164 -1.45 -7.81 -6.44
N ALA A 165 -1.30 -6.56 -6.88
CA ALA A 165 -2.41 -5.66 -7.18
C ALA A 165 -3.27 -6.05 -8.40
N PRO A 166 -2.74 -6.61 -9.52
CA PRO A 166 -3.54 -6.87 -10.72
C PRO A 166 -4.71 -7.85 -10.50
N LYS A 167 -4.45 -8.97 -9.81
CA LYS A 167 -5.49 -9.98 -9.48
C LYS A 167 -6.62 -9.35 -8.67
N ILE A 168 -6.26 -8.49 -7.73
CA ILE A 168 -7.23 -7.77 -6.90
C ILE A 168 -8.01 -6.75 -7.72
N HIS A 169 -7.36 -5.90 -8.51
CA HIS A 169 -8.05 -4.78 -9.17
C HIS A 169 -9.18 -5.24 -10.09
N ALA A 170 -9.04 -6.39 -10.76
CA ALA A 170 -10.13 -7.00 -11.52
C ALA A 170 -11.33 -7.38 -10.62
N GLN A 171 -11.06 -8.08 -9.51
CA GLN A 171 -12.08 -8.45 -8.53
C GLN A 171 -12.74 -7.23 -7.87
N ARG A 172 -11.98 -6.15 -7.64
CA ARG A 172 -12.52 -4.90 -7.07
C ARG A 172 -13.55 -4.26 -8.00
N ILE A 173 -13.24 -4.17 -9.28
CA ILE A 173 -14.11 -3.55 -10.26
C ILE A 173 -15.39 -4.37 -10.40
N GLU A 174 -15.27 -5.70 -10.55
CA GLU A 174 -16.40 -6.61 -10.65
C GLU A 174 -17.30 -6.55 -9.41
N GLY A 175 -16.72 -6.72 -8.21
CA GLY A 175 -17.49 -6.70 -6.97
C GLY A 175 -18.15 -5.34 -6.68
N LEU A 176 -17.45 -4.23 -6.95
CA LEU A 176 -18.04 -2.91 -6.75
C LEU A 176 -19.20 -2.65 -7.72
N LEU A 177 -19.03 -2.97 -9.02
CA LEU A 177 -20.09 -2.83 -10.03
C LEU A 177 -21.31 -3.70 -9.71
N GLN A 178 -21.09 -4.90 -9.19
CA GLN A 178 -22.17 -5.85 -8.92
C GLN A 178 -23.02 -5.46 -7.70
N HIS A 179 -22.41 -4.83 -6.70
CA HIS A 179 -23.02 -4.71 -5.37
C HIS A 179 -23.37 -3.29 -4.92
N TYR A 180 -22.92 -2.25 -5.64
CA TYR A 180 -23.14 -0.87 -5.21
C TYR A 180 -23.65 0.04 -6.32
N ASP A 181 -24.78 0.70 -6.09
CA ASP A 181 -25.43 1.59 -7.06
C ASP A 181 -24.59 2.79 -7.50
N PHE A 182 -23.60 3.21 -6.70
CA PHE A 182 -22.69 4.30 -7.07
C PHE A 182 -21.62 3.88 -8.09
N ALA A 183 -21.43 2.57 -8.28
CA ALA A 183 -20.35 2.04 -9.09
C ALA A 183 -20.72 2.11 -10.57
N ASP A 184 -20.00 2.95 -11.31
CA ASP A 184 -20.12 3.10 -12.75
C ASP A 184 -18.74 3.26 -13.38
N ASP A 185 -18.71 3.43 -14.71
CA ASP A 185 -17.47 3.58 -15.46
C ASP A 185 -16.64 4.80 -15.03
N THR A 186 -17.30 5.85 -14.54
CA THR A 186 -16.68 7.10 -14.10
C THR A 186 -16.09 6.94 -12.69
N SER A 187 -16.87 6.42 -11.74
CA SER A 187 -16.46 6.25 -10.35
C SER A 187 -15.38 5.17 -10.18
N LEU A 188 -15.34 4.19 -11.07
CA LEU A 188 -14.30 3.14 -11.09
C LEU A 188 -13.14 3.41 -12.04
N SER A 189 -13.12 4.58 -12.70
CA SER A 189 -12.03 4.99 -13.61
C SER A 189 -10.65 4.92 -12.96
N TYR A 190 -10.56 5.19 -11.64
CA TYR A 190 -9.35 5.03 -10.85
C TYR A 190 -8.80 3.59 -10.93
N PHE A 191 -9.64 2.59 -10.64
CA PHE A 191 -9.22 1.17 -10.64
C PHE A 191 -8.91 0.68 -12.06
N LYS A 192 -9.69 1.10 -13.06
CA LYS A 192 -9.46 0.72 -14.47
C LYS A 192 -8.11 1.21 -14.98
N ARG A 193 -7.73 2.46 -14.68
CA ARG A 193 -6.43 3.01 -15.09
C ARG A 193 -5.24 2.30 -14.44
N ARG A 194 -5.35 1.97 -13.14
CA ARG A 194 -4.29 1.24 -12.41
C ARG A 194 -3.95 -0.13 -13.00
N LEU A 195 -4.89 -0.80 -13.67
CA LEU A 195 -4.61 -2.07 -14.37
C LEU A 195 -3.58 -1.92 -15.50
N SER A 196 -3.53 -0.75 -16.16
CA SER A 196 -2.60 -0.47 -17.25
C SER A 196 -1.28 0.16 -16.80
N GLU A 197 -1.27 0.88 -15.68
CA GLU A 197 -0.10 1.59 -15.13
C GLU A 197 0.84 0.64 -14.34
N ALA A 198 0.27 -0.25 -13.52
CA ALA A 198 1.04 -1.11 -12.60
C ALA A 198 2.04 -2.12 -13.24
N PRO A 199 1.78 -2.74 -14.41
CA PRO A 199 2.64 -3.82 -14.91
C PRO A 199 4.09 -3.40 -15.21
N LYS A 200 4.30 -2.19 -15.71
CA LYS A 200 5.65 -1.68 -16.06
C LYS A 200 6.48 -1.40 -14.81
N ASP A 201 5.85 -0.76 -13.83
CA ASP A 201 6.41 -0.40 -12.54
C ASP A 201 6.89 -1.61 -11.73
N VAL A 202 6.10 -2.68 -11.76
CA VAL A 202 6.37 -3.92 -11.03
C VAL A 202 7.59 -4.65 -11.59
N ALA A 203 7.66 -4.82 -12.92
CA ALA A 203 8.75 -5.56 -13.54
C ALA A 203 10.11 -4.88 -13.31
N PHE A 204 10.13 -3.54 -13.39
CA PHE A 204 11.33 -2.76 -13.09
C PHE A 204 11.74 -2.91 -11.62
N GLY A 205 10.82 -2.68 -10.68
CA GLY A 205 11.12 -2.75 -9.26
C GLY A 205 11.58 -4.15 -8.82
N LEU A 206 10.94 -5.20 -9.33
CA LEU A 206 11.31 -6.58 -8.99
C LEU A 206 12.73 -6.90 -9.47
N ASN A 207 13.05 -6.59 -10.73
CA ASN A 207 14.39 -6.82 -11.26
C ASN A 207 15.44 -6.01 -10.47
N TYR A 208 15.17 -4.74 -10.15
CA TYR A 208 16.05 -3.93 -9.33
C TYR A 208 16.37 -4.62 -7.98
N VAL A 209 15.35 -5.10 -7.27
CA VAL A 209 15.55 -5.78 -5.98
C VAL A 209 16.33 -7.09 -6.14
N LEU A 210 15.99 -7.90 -7.14
CA LEU A 210 16.68 -9.17 -7.40
C LEU A 210 18.14 -8.98 -7.87
N ASP A 211 18.46 -7.86 -8.53
CA ASP A 211 19.82 -7.53 -8.99
C ASP A 211 20.70 -6.97 -7.86
N HIS A 212 20.11 -6.20 -6.93
CA HIS A 212 20.85 -5.46 -5.90
C HIS A 212 20.85 -6.13 -4.52
N ALA A 213 19.94 -7.09 -4.27
CA ALA A 213 19.95 -7.94 -3.08
C ALA A 213 20.93 -9.12 -3.26
N ASP A 214 22.20 -8.79 -3.45
CA ASP A 214 23.30 -9.71 -3.79
C ASP A 214 23.95 -10.43 -2.58
N THR A 215 23.49 -10.13 -1.36
CA THR A 215 23.86 -10.86 -0.14
C THR A 215 22.62 -11.33 0.59
N LEU A 216 22.75 -12.36 1.44
CA LEU A 216 21.61 -12.84 2.21
C LEU A 216 21.05 -11.75 3.13
N GLU A 217 21.92 -10.92 3.72
CA GLU A 217 21.49 -9.81 4.57
C GLU A 217 20.63 -8.79 3.80
N LYS A 218 20.99 -8.49 2.54
CA LYS A 218 20.17 -7.62 1.69
C LYS A 218 18.87 -8.28 1.25
N GLN A 219 18.87 -9.59 0.99
CA GLN A 219 17.65 -10.34 0.69
C GLN A 219 16.68 -10.35 1.87
N ASP A 220 17.20 -10.56 3.09
CA ASP A 220 16.43 -10.51 4.32
C ASP A 220 15.87 -9.11 4.57
N ALA A 221 16.67 -8.05 4.38
CA ALA A 221 16.23 -6.66 4.50
C ALA A 221 15.12 -6.31 3.49
N ALA A 222 15.27 -6.71 2.22
CA ALA A 222 14.25 -6.49 1.19
C ALA A 222 12.95 -7.26 1.47
N ALA A 223 13.05 -8.51 1.95
CA ALA A 223 11.89 -9.29 2.37
C ALA A 223 11.19 -8.68 3.61
N ALA A 224 11.97 -8.15 4.56
CA ALA A 224 11.43 -7.43 5.72
C ALA A 224 10.76 -6.12 5.30
N ALA A 225 11.31 -5.38 4.33
CA ALA A 225 10.70 -4.16 3.78
C ALA A 225 9.35 -4.45 3.08
N LEU A 226 9.27 -5.56 2.33
CA LEU A 226 8.02 -6.00 1.73
C LEU A 226 6.99 -6.40 2.80
N SER A 227 7.42 -7.13 3.84
CA SER A 227 6.56 -7.50 4.97
C SER A 227 6.05 -6.26 5.72
N PHE A 228 6.92 -5.29 6.01
CA PHE A 228 6.54 -4.00 6.58
C PHE A 228 5.46 -3.31 5.74
N LYS A 229 5.60 -3.33 4.41
CA LYS A 229 4.57 -2.75 3.53
C LYS A 229 3.24 -3.49 3.64
N THR A 230 3.25 -4.82 3.77
CA THR A 230 2.01 -5.58 4.00
C THR A 230 1.36 -5.19 5.33
N ASP A 231 2.14 -4.97 6.39
CA ASP A 231 1.64 -4.54 7.70
C ASP A 231 1.00 -3.15 7.63
N VAL A 232 1.59 -2.21 6.87
CA VAL A 232 1.01 -0.88 6.63
C VAL A 232 -0.39 -0.98 6.00
N LEU A 233 -0.57 -1.89 5.05
CA LEU A 233 -1.86 -2.08 4.38
C LEU A 233 -2.87 -2.78 5.30
N TRP A 234 -2.41 -3.76 6.08
CA TRP A 234 -3.23 -4.52 7.01
C TRP A 234 -3.72 -3.65 8.16
N ALA A 235 -2.87 -2.81 8.75
CA ALA A 235 -3.23 -1.93 9.86
C ALA A 235 -4.31 -0.90 9.49
N GLN A 236 -4.35 -0.45 8.24
CA GLN A 236 -5.47 0.37 7.73
C GLN A 236 -6.78 -0.43 7.72
N LEU A 237 -6.67 -1.72 7.35
CA LEU A 237 -7.68 -2.79 7.44
C LEU A 237 -8.32 -2.86 8.83
N ASP A 238 -7.47 -3.12 9.81
CA ASP A 238 -7.84 -3.31 11.21
C ASP A 238 -8.52 -2.07 11.79
N ALA A 239 -7.99 -0.87 11.47
CA ALA A 239 -8.57 0.38 11.92
C ALA A 239 -10.00 0.57 11.38
N LEU A 240 -10.22 0.30 10.10
CA LEU A 240 -11.56 0.37 9.50
C LEU A 240 -12.52 -0.66 10.10
N TRP A 241 -12.05 -1.88 10.33
CA TRP A 241 -12.83 -2.93 10.98
C TRP A 241 -13.28 -2.49 12.37
N ASN A 242 -12.33 -2.14 13.24
CA ASN A 242 -12.64 -1.73 14.60
C ASN A 242 -13.53 -0.48 14.65
N GLY A 243 -13.27 0.50 13.78
CA GLY A 243 -13.97 1.79 13.79
C GLY A 243 -15.40 1.73 13.24
N TYR A 244 -15.64 0.97 12.18
CA TYR A 244 -16.89 1.05 11.41
C TYR A 244 -17.64 -0.28 11.26
N VAL A 245 -16.98 -1.42 11.47
CA VAL A 245 -17.66 -2.74 11.54
C VAL A 245 -18.08 -3.03 12.99
N GLU A 246 -17.14 -2.89 13.94
CA GLU A 246 -17.41 -3.07 15.37
C GLU A 246 -18.00 -1.82 16.05
N GLY A 247 -18.04 -0.69 15.35
CA GLY A 247 -18.64 0.56 15.83
C GLY A 247 -17.79 1.35 16.85
N ASN A 248 -16.53 0.98 17.08
CA ASN A 248 -15.63 1.66 18.02
C ASN A 248 -14.93 2.87 17.38
N THR A 249 -15.69 3.75 16.71
CA THR A 249 -15.12 4.90 15.99
C THR A 249 -14.42 5.87 16.96
N PRO A 250 -13.10 6.12 16.81
CA PRO A 250 -12.36 6.98 17.73
C PRO A 250 -12.67 8.47 17.52
N PRO A 251 -12.36 9.35 18.50
CA PRO A 251 -12.46 10.79 18.33
C PRO A 251 -11.65 11.30 17.12
N GLY A 252 -12.22 12.25 16.38
CA GLY A 252 -11.59 12.85 15.19
C GLY A 252 -11.68 12.02 13.91
N ALA A 253 -12.15 10.77 13.98
CA ALA A 253 -12.55 10.01 12.80
C ALA A 253 -13.93 10.47 12.30
N TRP A 254 -14.18 10.30 11.00
CA TRP A 254 -15.42 10.68 10.34
C TRP A 254 -16.64 10.03 10.99
N ARG A 255 -17.74 10.78 11.10
CA ARG A 255 -19.05 10.27 11.50
C ARG A 255 -20.05 10.34 10.34
N PRO A 256 -20.98 9.38 10.23
CA PRO A 256 -22.06 9.45 9.25
C PRO A 256 -22.76 10.81 9.23
N GLY A 257 -22.86 11.41 8.04
CA GLY A 257 -23.44 12.73 7.83
C GLY A 257 -22.44 13.90 7.80
N GLU A 258 -21.22 13.73 8.30
CA GLU A 258 -20.17 14.76 8.17
C GLU A 258 -19.63 14.80 6.74
N GLY A 259 -19.33 16.00 6.22
CA GLY A 259 -18.62 16.12 4.94
C GLY A 259 -19.34 15.48 3.75
N MET A 260 -20.68 15.40 3.80
CA MET A 260 -21.49 14.90 2.71
C MET A 260 -21.65 15.96 1.62
N ALA A 261 -21.69 15.53 0.36
CA ALA A 261 -22.01 16.43 -0.73
C ALA A 261 -23.39 17.04 -0.50
N ARG A 262 -23.54 18.34 -0.79
CA ARG A 262 -24.87 18.96 -0.78
C ARG A 262 -25.73 18.24 -1.81
N ALA A 263 -26.95 17.87 -1.43
CA ALA A 263 -27.95 17.46 -2.42
C ALA A 263 -27.99 18.56 -3.49
N GLN A 264 -27.71 18.20 -4.74
CA GLN A 264 -27.91 19.13 -5.84
C GLN A 264 -29.40 19.51 -5.79
N ALA A 265 -29.69 20.76 -5.42
CA ALA A 265 -31.02 21.32 -5.64
C ALA A 265 -31.30 21.17 -7.13
N GLY A 266 -32.34 20.41 -7.47
CA GLY A 266 -32.58 19.90 -8.81
C GLY A 266 -32.41 20.95 -9.91
N ALA A 267 -31.78 20.50 -11.00
CA ALA A 267 -31.98 21.09 -12.32
C ALA A 267 -33.36 20.68 -12.86
#